data_AF-A0A2V6MJN2-F1
#
_entry.id   AF-A0A2V6MJN2-F1
#
_cell.length_a   1.000
_cell.length_b   1.000
_cell.length_c   1.000
_cell.angle_alpha   90.00
_cell.angle_beta   90.00
_cell.angle_gamma   90.00
#
_symmetry.space_group_name_H-M   'P 1'
#
loop_
_entity.id
_entity.type
_entity.pdbx_description
1 polymer ?
#
loop_
_entity_poly.entity_id
_entity_poly.type
_entity_poly.pdbx_seq_one_letter_code
_entity_poly.pdbx_strand_id
1 'polypeptide(L)'
;HEISLANGAQSALEMVESKEFDVVLSDIGLPDGSGYEVIAQAKRKQPVKGVALTGFDKEEDIRRSKEAGFDFHLAKPVDFHELRTILAQVGS
;
A
#
# COMPACT_ATOMS: atom_id res chain seq x y z
N HIS A 1 6.48 15.97 1.44
CA HIS A 1 6.50 14.48 1.49
C HIS A 1 7.73 14.02 0.73
N GLU A 2 8.50 13.09 1.29
CA GLU A 2 9.59 12.40 0.60
C GLU A 2 9.03 11.16 -0.09
N ILE A 3 9.50 10.82 -1.30
CA ILE A 3 9.00 9.68 -2.07
C ILE A 3 10.14 8.69 -2.29
N SER A 4 9.89 7.43 -1.97
CA SER A 4 10.77 6.31 -2.34
C SER A 4 10.01 5.35 -3.26
N LEU A 5 10.73 4.75 -4.21
CA LEU A 5 10.16 3.86 -5.23
C LEU A 5 10.72 2.45 -5.09
N ALA A 6 9.84 1.46 -5.18
CA ALA A 6 10.17 0.04 -5.23
C ALA A 6 9.48 -0.58 -6.45
N ASN A 7 10.20 -1.41 -7.20
CA ASN A 7 9.70 -2.00 -8.46
C ASN A 7 9.16 -3.43 -8.27
N GLY A 8 9.16 -3.93 -7.04
CA GLY A 8 8.76 -5.28 -6.68
C GLY A 8 8.70 -5.47 -5.17
N ALA A 9 8.08 -6.56 -4.75
CA ALA A 9 7.90 -6.97 -3.37
C ALA A 9 9.22 -7.03 -2.62
N GLN A 10 10.28 -7.60 -3.21
CA GLN A 10 11.57 -7.73 -2.53
C GLN A 10 12.17 -6.35 -2.20
N SER A 11 12.26 -5.47 -3.20
CA SER A 11 12.78 -4.11 -3.00
C SER A 11 11.91 -3.28 -2.04
N ALA A 12 10.60 -3.53 -2.02
CA ALA A 12 9.69 -2.87 -1.10
C ALA A 12 9.88 -3.37 0.34
N LEU A 13 10.06 -4.68 0.54
CA LEU A 13 10.32 -5.29 1.85
C LEU A 13 11.62 -4.76 2.46
N GLU A 14 12.71 -4.76 1.71
CA GLU A 14 14.00 -4.18 2.13
C GLU A 14 13.86 -2.70 2.53
N MET A 15 13.04 -1.96 1.79
CA MET A 15 12.79 -0.54 2.04
C MET A 15 11.96 -0.30 3.30
N VAL A 16 10.86 -1.01 3.49
CA VAL A 16 10.03 -0.85 4.70
C VAL A 16 10.74 -1.39 5.94
N GLU A 17 11.67 -2.33 5.80
CA GLU A 17 12.54 -2.78 6.89
C GLU A 17 13.61 -1.75 7.26
N SER A 18 14.16 -1.02 6.28
CA SER A 18 15.24 -0.05 6.52
C SER A 18 14.77 1.36 6.86
N LYS A 19 13.56 1.75 6.44
CA LYS A 19 13.03 3.12 6.61
C LYS A 19 11.63 3.12 7.22
N GLU A 20 11.22 4.29 7.70
CA GLU A 20 9.87 4.54 8.17
C GLU A 20 9.08 5.31 7.10
N PHE A 21 7.79 5.00 6.98
CA PHE A 21 6.85 5.61 6.07
C PHE A 21 5.54 5.93 6.78
N ASP A 22 4.99 7.10 6.50
CA ASP A 22 3.62 7.45 6.92
C ASP A 22 2.57 6.74 6.03
N VAL A 23 2.91 6.54 4.75
CA VAL A 23 2.05 5.93 3.74
C VAL A 23 2.83 4.94 2.87
N VAL A 24 2.22 3.78 2.63
CA VAL A 24 2.63 2.82 1.59
C VAL A 24 1.52 2.73 0.56
N LEU A 25 1.82 3.13 -0.68
CA LEU A 25 0.98 2.94 -1.85
C LEU A 25 1.53 1.74 -2.64
N SER A 26 0.73 0.68 -2.83
CA SER A 26 1.23 -0.55 -3.46
C SER A 26 0.15 -1.28 -4.27
N ASP A 27 0.58 -1.85 -5.38
CA ASP A 27 -0.20 -2.85 -6.10
C ASP A 27 -0.30 -4.16 -5.30
N ILE A 28 -1.45 -4.84 -5.38
CA ILE A 28 -1.62 -6.15 -4.74
C ILE A 28 -0.75 -7.21 -5.42
N GLY A 29 -0.77 -7.26 -6.75
CA GLY A 29 0.05 -8.14 -7.55
C GLY A 29 1.33 -7.44 -7.95
N LEU A 30 2.45 -7.86 -7.36
CA LEU A 30 3.80 -7.38 -7.71
C LEU A 30 4.49 -8.42 -8.59
N PRO A 31 5.47 -8.05 -9.43
CA PRO A 31 6.09 -8.97 -10.40
C PRO A 31 6.81 -10.16 -9.76
N ASP A 32 7.24 -10.03 -8.51
CA ASP A 32 8.07 -10.95 -7.74
C ASP A 32 7.44 -11.36 -6.40
N GLY A 33 6.19 -10.98 -6.12
CA GLY A 33 5.53 -11.28 -4.84
C GLY A 33 4.20 -10.58 -4.66
N SER A 34 3.81 -10.35 -3.40
CA SER A 34 2.51 -9.75 -3.07
C SER A 34 2.63 -8.47 -2.25
N GLY A 35 1.89 -7.43 -2.66
CA GLY A 35 1.73 -6.21 -1.87
C GLY A 35 1.11 -6.45 -0.49
N TYR A 36 0.39 -7.56 -0.30
CA TYR A 36 -0.11 -7.98 1.02
C TYR A 36 1.02 -8.22 2.01
N GLU A 37 2.11 -8.85 1.58
CA GLU A 37 3.26 -9.14 2.44
C GLU A 37 4.01 -7.85 2.80
N VAL A 38 4.16 -6.97 1.82
CA VAL A 38 4.79 -5.66 1.98
C VAL A 38 4.05 -4.84 3.04
N ILE A 39 2.73 -4.68 2.91
CA ILE A 39 1.96 -3.87 3.86
C ILE A 39 1.91 -4.52 5.24
N ALA A 40 1.81 -5.85 5.32
CA ALA A 40 1.85 -6.56 6.58
C ALA A 40 3.19 -6.36 7.31
N GLN A 41 4.31 -6.40 6.59
CA GLN A 41 5.63 -6.13 7.16
C GLN A 41 5.78 -4.68 7.61
N ALA A 42 5.32 -3.72 6.79
CA ALA A 42 5.36 -2.31 7.13
C ALA A 42 4.55 -2.01 8.42
N LYS A 43 3.34 -2.59 8.54
CA LYS A 43 2.48 -2.48 9.73
C LYS A 43 3.06 -3.14 10.97
N ARG A 44 3.81 -4.24 10.82
CA ARG A 44 4.51 -4.90 11.94
C ARG A 44 5.62 -4.03 12.51
N LYS A 45 6.30 -3.27 11.66
CA LYS A 45 7.40 -2.39 12.10
C LYS A 45 6.87 -1.14 12.80
N GLN A 46 5.83 -0.51 12.26
CA GLN A 46 5.29 0.74 12.80
C GLN A 46 3.86 1.02 12.29
N PRO A 47 3.11 1.93 12.93
CA PRO A 47 1.89 2.47 12.36
C PRO A 47 2.17 3.13 11.01
N VAL A 48 1.57 2.63 9.95
CA VAL A 48 1.66 3.17 8.58
C VAL A 48 0.28 3.11 7.94
N LYS A 49 -0.05 3.99 7.01
CA LYS A 49 -1.28 3.89 6.21
C LYS A 49 -1.02 3.11 4.92
N GLY A 50 -1.79 2.06 4.68
CA GLY A 50 -1.72 1.25 3.46
C GLY A 50 -2.80 1.66 2.47
N VAL A 51 -2.40 1.99 1.24
CA VAL A 51 -3.30 2.25 0.12
C VAL A 51 -3.05 1.20 -0.96
N ALA A 52 -4.03 0.34 -1.20
CA ALA A 52 -3.96 -0.67 -2.25
C ALA A 52 -4.34 -0.05 -3.58
N LEU A 53 -3.51 -0.24 -4.60
CA LEU A 53 -3.88 -0.01 -5.99
C LEU A 53 -4.52 -1.30 -6.52
N THR A 54 -5.81 -1.25 -6.83
CA THR A 54 -6.60 -2.42 -7.23
C THR A 54 -7.14 -2.27 -8.64
N GLY A 55 -7.08 -3.35 -9.41
CA GLY A 55 -7.89 -3.54 -10.62
C GLY A 55 -8.94 -4.65 -10.44
N PHE A 56 -9.15 -5.11 -9.21
CA PHE A 56 -9.97 -6.26 -8.87
C PHE A 56 -11.23 -5.83 -8.13
N ASP A 57 -12.39 -6.18 -8.70
CA ASP A 57 -13.73 -5.83 -8.20
C ASP A 57 -14.37 -6.95 -7.35
N LYS A 58 -13.57 -7.92 -6.89
CA LYS A 58 -14.08 -9.06 -6.12
C LYS A 58 -14.05 -8.73 -4.63
N GLU A 59 -15.18 -8.95 -3.96
CA GLU A 59 -15.31 -8.76 -2.51
C GLU A 59 -14.25 -9.52 -1.70
N GLU A 60 -13.83 -10.69 -2.18
CA GLU A 60 -12.78 -11.48 -1.55
C GLU A 60 -11.42 -10.77 -1.54
N ASP A 61 -11.05 -10.09 -2.64
CA ASP A 61 -9.79 -9.36 -2.73
C ASP A 61 -9.80 -8.14 -1.81
N ILE A 62 -10.93 -7.45 -1.71
CA ILE A 62 -11.13 -6.34 -0.75
C ILE A 62 -10.98 -6.85 0.69
N ARG A 63 -11.60 -8.00 1.02
CA ARG A 63 -11.50 -8.61 2.36
C ARG A 63 -10.05 -8.96 2.69
N ARG A 64 -9.37 -9.67 1.77
CA ARG A 64 -7.98 -10.09 1.95
C ARG A 64 -7.03 -8.91 2.11
N SER A 65 -7.23 -7.83 1.35
CA SER A 65 -6.39 -6.65 1.49
C SER A 65 -6.56 -5.97 2.86
N LYS A 66 -7.81 -5.89 3.36
CA LYS A 66 -8.08 -5.31 4.69
C LYS A 66 -7.41 -6.15 5.77
N GLU A 67 -7.50 -7.48 5.67
CA GLU A 67 -6.83 -8.42 6.58
C GLU A 67 -5.30 -8.30 6.53
N ALA A 68 -4.72 -8.02 5.36
CA ALA A 68 -3.28 -7.77 5.22
C ALA A 68 -2.83 -6.42 5.82
N GLY A 69 -3.75 -5.47 6.01
CA GLY A 69 -3.47 -4.17 6.60
C GLY A 69 -3.61 -2.98 5.65
N PHE A 70 -4.21 -3.14 4.47
CA PHE A 70 -4.59 -1.99 3.65
C PHE A 70 -5.78 -1.27 4.26
N ASP A 71 -5.66 0.04 4.45
CA ASP A 71 -6.70 0.92 5.00
C ASP A 71 -7.61 1.45 3.89
N PHE A 72 -7.05 1.69 2.70
CA PHE A 72 -7.75 2.27 1.56
C PHE A 72 -7.49 1.50 0.27
N HIS A 73 -8.39 1.70 -0.69
CA HIS A 73 -8.32 1.11 -2.03
C HIS A 73 -8.51 2.20 -3.06
N LEU A 74 -7.67 2.20 -4.08
CA LEU A 74 -7.81 3.05 -5.25
C LEU A 74 -7.92 2.17 -6.49
N ALA A 75 -9.03 2.31 -7.21
CA ALA A 75 -9.23 1.62 -8.46
C ALA A 75 -8.26 2.14 -9.52
N LYS A 76 -7.79 1.26 -10.40
CA LYS A 76 -7.03 1.64 -11.60
C LYS A 76 -7.99 1.98 -12.75
N PRO A 77 -7.70 3.01 -13.57
CA PRO A 77 -6.60 3.96 -13.43
C PRO A 77 -6.80 4.90 -12.23
N VAL A 78 -5.71 5.23 -11.54
CA VAL A 78 -5.76 6.00 -10.29
C VAL A 78 -6.31 7.40 -10.53
N ASP A 79 -7.37 7.76 -9.83
CA ASP A 79 -7.85 9.14 -9.75
C ASP A 79 -6.97 9.93 -8.78
N PHE A 80 -6.29 10.95 -9.29
CA PHE A 80 -5.44 11.82 -8.48
C PHE A 80 -6.23 12.62 -7.43
N HIS A 81 -7.50 12.95 -7.69
CA HIS A 81 -8.33 13.64 -6.71
C HIS A 81 -8.64 12.75 -5.50
N GLU A 82 -8.96 11.48 -5.76
CA GLU A 82 -9.21 10.49 -4.72
C GLU A 82 -7.93 10.21 -3.91
N LEU A 83 -6.80 10.00 -4.60
CA LEU A 83 -5.50 9.83 -3.95
C LEU A 83 -5.16 11.03 -3.04
N ARG A 84 -5.36 12.26 -3.52
CA ARG A 84 -5.12 13.47 -2.74
C ARG A 84 -6.00 13.55 -1.49
N THR A 85 -7.25 13.10 -1.61
CA THR A 85 -8.19 13.05 -0.49
C THR A 85 -7.73 12.06 0.58
N ILE A 86 -7.28 10.87 0.18
CA ILE A 86 -6.73 9.86 1.10
C ILE A 86 -5.46 10.40 1.78
N LEU A 87 -4.51 10.95 1.00
CA LEU A 87 -3.26 11.45 1.55
C LEU A 87 -3.46 12.61 2.54
N ALA A 88 -4.50 13.43 2.36
CA ALA A 88 -4.86 14.49 3.30
C ALA A 88 -5.32 13.94 4.66
N GLN A 89 -5.80 12.70 4.74
CA GLN A 89 -6.21 12.06 6.00
C GLN A 89 -5.02 11.49 6.79
N VAL A 90 -3.82 11.42 6.21
CA VAL A 90 -2.63 10.85 6.85
C VAL A 90 -1.76 11.91 7.52
N GLY A 91 -1.95 13.19 7.21
CA GLY A 91 -1.28 14.30 7.86
C GLY A 91 -2.10 14.91 9.00
N SER A 92 -1.94 14.41 10.23
CA SER A 92 -2.33 15.08 11.48
C SER A 92 -1.46 14.59 12.63
#